data_AF-A0A1I6DM57-F1
#
_entry.id   AF-A0A1I6DM57-F1
#
_cell.length_a   1.000
_cell.length_b   1.000
_cell.length_c   1.000
_cell.angle_alpha   90.00
_cell.angle_beta   90.00
_cell.angle_gamma   90.00
#
_symmetry.space_group_name_H-M   'P 1'
#
loop_
_entity.id
_entity.type
_entity.pdbx_description
1 polymer ?
#
loop_
_entity_poly.entity_id
_entity_poly.type
_entity_poly.pdbx_seq_one_letter_code
_entity_poly.pdbx_strand_id
1 'polypeptide(L)'
;MANTFIQMLKNEFNLSELETRILQMTTRQLQRTDRRYYFQHIKPREKNFKIYLRGVYDSLDPVLQKQWLDNVVQNMLSRGGEPDIADSLVMDIIGRLAVYNHMRIRAEEEGVKINRLANFGGMGALIMLVGAVTAFVMYLLAR
;
A
#
# COMPACT_ATOMS: atom_id res chain seq x y z
N MET A 1 -9.96 1.05 -12.99
CA MET A 1 -10.60 -0.15 -12.40
C MET A 1 -11.25 0.29 -11.10
N ALA A 2 -12.55 0.04 -10.93
CA ALA A 2 -13.25 0.37 -9.69
C ALA A 2 -12.67 -0.50 -8.58
N ASN A 3 -12.07 0.15 -7.58
CA ASN A 3 -11.27 -0.49 -6.56
C ASN A 3 -12.17 -1.45 -5.75
N THR A 4 -11.93 -2.77 -5.83
CA THR A 4 -12.79 -3.84 -5.28
C THR A 4 -13.18 -3.57 -3.82
N PHE A 5 -12.23 -3.05 -3.04
CA PHE A 5 -12.41 -2.72 -1.63
C PHE A 5 -13.41 -1.59 -1.41
N ILE A 6 -13.47 -0.62 -2.31
CA ILE A 6 -14.41 0.50 -2.24
C ILE A 6 -15.82 0.01 -2.51
N GLN A 7 -16.00 -0.96 -3.42
CA GLN A 7 -17.32 -1.57 -3.64
C GLN A 7 -17.79 -2.36 -2.41
N MET A 8 -16.88 -3.11 -1.76
CA MET A 8 -17.20 -3.78 -0.50
C MET A 8 -17.66 -2.78 0.57
N LEU A 9 -16.89 -1.70 0.77
CA LEU A 9 -17.25 -0.66 1.73
C LEU A 9 -18.53 0.10 1.34
N LYS A 10 -18.76 0.34 0.04
CA LYS A 10 -19.97 0.99 -0.48
C LYS A 10 -21.21 0.17 -0.16
N ASN A 11 -21.16 -1.14 -0.40
CA ASN A 11 -22.28 -2.04 -0.16
C ASN A 11 -22.60 -2.19 1.33
N GLU A 12 -21.57 -2.29 2.18
CA GLU A 12 -21.75 -2.48 3.63
C GLU A 12 -22.17 -1.20 4.35
N PHE A 13 -21.53 -0.07 4.04
CA PHE A 13 -21.69 1.18 4.81
C PHE A 13 -22.53 2.24 4.08
N ASN A 14 -23.17 1.86 2.97
CA ASN A 14 -23.97 2.72 2.09
C ASN A 14 -23.26 4.04 1.76
N LEU A 15 -22.01 3.94 1.28
CA LEU A 15 -21.18 5.11 1.02
C LEU A 15 -21.76 5.96 -0.10
N SER A 16 -21.78 7.27 0.13
CA SER A 16 -22.13 8.23 -0.91
C SER A 16 -21.12 8.22 -2.07
N GLU A 17 -21.51 8.75 -3.23
CA GLU A 17 -20.59 8.92 -4.36
C GLU A 17 -19.40 9.83 -4.00
N LEU A 18 -19.62 10.83 -3.15
CA LEU A 18 -18.57 11.71 -2.65
C LEU A 18 -17.54 10.94 -1.81
N GLU A 19 -18.00 10.09 -0.88
CA GLU A 19 -17.11 9.26 -0.05
C GLU A 19 -16.36 8.23 -0.90
N THR A 20 -17.07 7.59 -1.83
CA THR A 20 -16.51 6.65 -2.79
C THR A 20 -15.36 7.32 -3.55
N ARG A 21 -15.60 8.52 -4.10
CA ARG A 21 -14.58 9.31 -4.81
C ARG A 21 -13.37 9.63 -3.92
N ILE A 22 -13.60 10.10 -2.70
CA ILE A 22 -12.53 10.44 -1.75
C ILE A 22 -11.69 9.19 -1.41
N LEU A 23 -12.32 8.03 -1.24
CA LEU A 23 -11.61 6.79 -0.94
C LEU A 23 -10.70 6.31 -2.09
N GLN A 24 -11.01 6.65 -3.35
CA GLN A 24 -10.17 6.30 -4.50
C GLN A 24 -8.99 7.26 -4.72
N MET A 25 -8.95 8.39 -4.00
CA MET A 25 -7.89 9.39 -4.15
C MET A 25 -6.65 8.99 -3.36
N THR A 26 -5.48 9.31 -3.89
CA THR A 26 -4.25 9.29 -3.08
C THR A 26 -4.23 10.50 -2.14
N THR A 27 -3.46 10.42 -1.06
CA THR A 27 -3.31 11.53 -0.09
C THR A 27 -2.82 12.82 -0.74
N ARG A 28 -2.07 12.72 -1.85
CA ARG A 28 -1.60 13.86 -2.65
C ARG A 28 -2.70 14.51 -3.47
N GLN A 29 -3.70 13.75 -3.91
CA GLN A 29 -4.81 14.24 -4.72
C GLN A 29 -5.90 14.93 -3.90
N LEU A 30 -5.97 14.68 -2.58
CA LEU A 30 -6.97 15.27 -1.71
C LEU A 30 -6.84 16.80 -1.61
N GLN A 31 -7.84 17.52 -2.11
CA GLN A 31 -7.95 18.97 -1.94
C GLN A 31 -8.36 19.34 -0.50
N ARG A 32 -8.24 20.62 -0.13
CA ARG A 32 -8.56 21.09 1.23
C ARG A 32 -9.99 20.75 1.66
N THR A 33 -10.95 20.89 0.75
CA THR A 33 -12.37 20.55 0.97
C THR A 33 -12.56 19.05 1.17
N ASP A 34 -11.94 18.22 0.32
CA ASP A 34 -11.98 16.77 0.42
C ASP A 34 -11.33 16.27 1.72
N ARG A 35 -10.20 16.86 2.12
CA ARG A 35 -9.54 16.55 3.40
C ARG A 35 -10.46 16.86 4.58
N ARG A 36 -11.08 18.04 4.58
CA ARG A 36 -12.02 18.42 5.65
C ARG A 36 -13.16 17.41 5.74
N TYR A 37 -13.76 17.07 4.60
CA TYR A 37 -14.84 16.09 4.55
C TYR A 37 -14.36 14.70 5.03
N TYR A 38 -13.19 14.25 4.58
CA TYR A 38 -12.58 13.00 5.00
C TYR A 38 -12.44 12.93 6.53
N PHE A 39 -11.85 13.95 7.15
CA PHE A 39 -11.65 13.96 8.61
C PHE A 39 -12.96 14.06 9.40
N GLN A 40 -13.99 14.69 8.84
CA GLN A 40 -15.28 14.86 9.51
C GLN A 40 -16.19 13.63 9.39
N HIS A 41 -16.19 12.93 8.26
CA HIS A 41 -17.20 11.91 7.95
C HIS A 41 -16.62 10.50 7.74
N ILE A 42 -15.43 10.40 7.16
CA ILE A 42 -14.83 9.10 6.80
C ILE A 42 -13.91 8.60 7.92
N LYS A 43 -12.98 9.44 8.38
CA LYS A 43 -12.01 9.13 9.44
C LYS A 43 -12.66 8.58 10.73
N PRO A 44 -13.79 9.12 11.24
CA PRO A 44 -14.42 8.59 12.44
C PRO A 44 -14.93 7.15 12.28
N ARG A 45 -15.28 6.76 11.04
CA ARG A 45 -15.79 5.42 10.69
C ARG A 45 -14.68 4.46 10.28
N GLU A 46 -13.44 4.92 10.17
CA GLU A 46 -12.28 4.14 9.71
C GLU A 46 -12.09 2.85 10.50
N LYS A 47 -12.29 2.90 11.83
CA LYS A 47 -12.19 1.71 12.69
C LYS A 47 -13.20 0.63 12.25
N ASN A 48 -14.43 1.02 11.91
CA ASN A 48 -15.47 0.10 11.50
C ASN A 48 -15.14 -0.51 10.13
N PHE A 49 -14.62 0.30 9.20
CA PHE A 49 -14.16 -0.20 7.90
C PHE A 49 -13.06 -1.25 8.06
N LYS A 50 -12.09 -1.00 8.94
CA LYS A 50 -11.00 -1.95 9.21
C LYS A 50 -11.50 -3.23 9.86
N ILE A 51 -12.43 -3.15 10.81
CA ILE A 51 -13.01 -4.33 11.45
C ILE A 51 -13.75 -5.17 10.40
N TYR A 52 -14.59 -4.56 9.57
CA TYR A 52 -15.31 -5.24 8.51
C TYR A 52 -14.36 -5.92 7.52
N LEU A 53 -13.43 -5.15 6.94
CA LEU A 53 -12.48 -5.67 5.95
C LEU A 53 -11.57 -6.76 6.54
N ARG A 54 -11.21 -6.66 7.83
CA ARG A 54 -10.46 -7.70 8.52
C ARG A 54 -11.29 -8.96 8.70
N GLY A 55 -12.55 -8.84 9.12
CA GLY A 55 -13.46 -9.98 9.22
C GLY A 55 -13.63 -10.70 7.88
N VAL A 56 -13.75 -9.95 6.78
CA VAL A 56 -13.74 -10.52 5.43
C VAL A 56 -12.42 -11.23 5.17
N TYR A 57 -11.28 -10.54 5.30
CA TYR A 57 -9.95 -11.08 5.00
C TYR A 57 -9.61 -12.36 5.79
N ASP A 58 -9.91 -12.39 7.09
CA ASP A 58 -9.64 -13.53 7.97
C ASP A 58 -10.50 -14.75 7.63
N SER A 59 -11.66 -14.53 6.99
CA SER A 59 -12.54 -15.60 6.50
C SER A 59 -12.16 -16.15 5.12
N LEU A 60 -11.27 -15.47 4.39
CA LEU A 60 -10.82 -15.89 3.07
C LEU A 60 -9.79 -17.03 3.17
N ASP A 61 -9.80 -17.89 2.17
CA ASP A 61 -8.74 -18.87 1.98
C ASP A 61 -7.43 -18.18 1.52
N PRO A 62 -6.27 -18.84 1.69
CA PRO A 62 -4.98 -18.23 1.36
C PRO A 62 -4.86 -17.76 -0.10
N VAL A 63 -5.57 -18.39 -1.03
CA VAL A 63 -5.57 -18.00 -2.44
C VAL A 63 -6.26 -16.65 -2.63
N LEU A 64 -7.45 -16.45 -2.04
CA LEU A 64 -8.15 -15.17 -2.11
C LEU A 64 -7.44 -14.07 -1.31
N GLN A 65 -6.80 -14.41 -0.18
CA GLN A 65 -5.94 -13.47 0.55
C GLN A 65 -4.78 -12.97 -0.32
N LYS A 66 -4.13 -13.88 -1.08
CA LYS A 66 -3.11 -13.49 -2.05
C LYS A 66 -3.67 -12.59 -3.15
N GLN A 67 -4.87 -12.86 -3.65
CA GLN A 67 -5.51 -11.97 -4.64
C GLN A 67 -5.75 -10.56 -4.09
N TRP A 68 -6.08 -10.41 -2.80
CA TRP A 68 -6.19 -9.08 -2.19
C TRP A 68 -4.85 -8.34 -2.22
N LEU A 69 -3.77 -9.02 -1.84
CA LEU A 69 -2.41 -8.47 -1.93
C LEU A 69 -2.09 -8.06 -3.37
N ASP A 70 -2.30 -8.95 -4.35
CA ASP A 70 -2.00 -8.68 -5.75
C ASP A 70 -2.83 -7.50 -6.29
N ASN A 71 -4.10 -7.37 -5.89
CA ASN A 71 -4.96 -6.24 -6.26
C ASN A 71 -4.47 -4.92 -5.69
N VAL A 72 -4.12 -4.87 -4.40
CA VAL A 72 -3.55 -3.66 -3.77
C VAL A 72 -2.26 -3.26 -4.47
N VAL A 73 -1.38 -4.23 -4.74
CA VAL A 73 -0.12 -3.98 -5.44
C VAL A 73 -0.37 -3.44 -6.84
N GLN A 74 -1.26 -4.06 -7.61
CA GLN A 74 -1.59 -3.61 -8.96
C GLN A 74 -2.13 -2.17 -8.96
N ASN A 75 -3.02 -1.85 -8.01
CA ASN A 75 -3.55 -0.51 -7.85
C ASN A 75 -2.44 0.50 -7.55
N MET A 76 -1.55 0.19 -6.61
CA MET A 76 -0.41 1.04 -6.27
C MET A 76 0.52 1.25 -7.46
N LEU A 77 0.87 0.19 -8.20
CA LEU A 77 1.73 0.28 -9.38
C LEU A 77 1.12 1.19 -10.46
N SER A 78 -0.20 1.07 -10.70
CA SER A 78 -0.91 1.93 -11.65
C SER A 78 -0.89 3.42 -11.28
N ARG A 79 -0.61 3.73 -10.00
CA ARG A 79 -0.51 5.09 -9.45
C ARG A 79 0.93 5.49 -9.06
N GLY A 80 1.94 4.81 -9.61
CA GLY A 80 3.35 5.14 -9.37
C GLY A 80 3.86 4.77 -7.97
N GLY A 81 3.26 3.77 -7.33
CA GLY A 81 3.61 3.25 -6.01
C GLY A 81 2.89 3.91 -4.84
N GLU A 82 1.89 4.76 -5.10
CA GLU A 82 1.09 5.41 -4.07
C GLU A 82 -0.24 4.68 -3.85
N PRO A 83 -0.56 4.27 -2.62
CA PRO A 83 -1.88 3.72 -2.31
C PRO A 83 -2.91 4.85 -2.27
N ASP A 84 -4.13 4.56 -2.71
CA ASP A 84 -5.28 5.40 -2.35
C ASP A 84 -5.68 5.18 -0.88
N ILE A 85 -6.70 5.90 -0.41
CA ILE A 85 -7.16 5.76 0.97
C ILE A 85 -7.69 4.34 1.22
N ALA A 86 -8.45 3.76 0.28
CA ALA A 86 -8.99 2.41 0.45
C ALA A 86 -7.89 1.34 0.49
N ASP A 87 -6.94 1.39 -0.43
CA ASP A 87 -5.75 0.55 -0.45
C ASP A 87 -4.98 0.70 0.87
N SER A 88 -4.85 1.93 1.39
CA SER A 88 -4.20 2.18 2.69
C SER A 88 -4.92 1.51 3.86
N LEU A 89 -6.25 1.36 3.83
CA LEU A 89 -7.01 0.61 4.83
C LEU A 89 -6.73 -0.89 4.73
N VAL A 90 -6.68 -1.42 3.50
CA VAL A 90 -6.39 -2.84 3.27
C VAL A 90 -4.95 -3.19 3.64
N MET A 91 -4.00 -2.30 3.38
CA MET A 91 -2.61 -2.45 3.80
C MET A 91 -2.46 -2.55 5.33
N ASP A 92 -3.34 -1.91 6.11
CA ASP A 92 -3.35 -2.05 7.58
C ASP A 92 -3.85 -3.42 8.06
N ILE A 93 -4.47 -4.20 7.17
CA ILE A 93 -5.02 -5.54 7.46
C ILE A 93 -4.02 -6.60 6.99
N ILE A 94 -3.58 -6.53 5.73
CA ILE A 94 -2.61 -7.47 5.14
C ILE A 94 -1.22 -7.29 5.78
N GLY A 95 -0.86 -6.05 6.09
CA GLY A 95 0.47 -5.67 6.58
C GLY A 95 1.21 -4.83 5.55
N ARG A 96 1.47 -3.56 5.91
CA ARG A 96 2.11 -2.57 5.03
C ARG A 96 3.44 -3.05 4.45
N LEU A 97 4.29 -3.66 5.26
CA LEU A 97 5.61 -4.13 4.85
C LEU A 97 5.53 -5.20 3.76
N ALA A 98 4.62 -6.17 3.92
CA ALA A 98 4.42 -7.23 2.94
C ALA A 98 3.96 -6.64 1.60
N VAL A 99 3.00 -5.71 1.63
CA VAL A 99 2.51 -5.03 0.43
C VAL A 99 3.61 -4.24 -0.28
N TYR A 100 4.39 -3.43 0.45
CA TYR A 100 5.48 -2.65 -0.14
C TYR A 100 6.58 -3.53 -0.73
N ASN A 101 6.95 -4.62 -0.04
CA ASN A 101 7.94 -5.56 -0.56
C ASN A 101 7.47 -6.23 -1.85
N HIS A 102 6.23 -6.72 -1.87
CA HIS A 102 5.66 -7.37 -3.05
C HIS A 102 5.51 -6.40 -4.22
N MET A 103 5.08 -5.17 -3.95
CA MET A 103 5.00 -4.10 -4.95
C MET A 103 6.35 -3.77 -5.55
N ARG A 104 7.40 -3.72 -4.73
CA ARG A 104 8.77 -3.49 -5.21
C ARG A 104 9.26 -4.63 -6.11
N ILE A 105 9.11 -5.89 -5.67
CA ILE A 105 9.51 -7.06 -6.47
C ILE A 105 8.82 -7.02 -7.83
N ARG A 106 7.50 -6.80 -7.82
CA ARG A 106 6.71 -6.74 -9.05
C ARG A 106 7.07 -5.56 -9.95
N ALA A 107 7.40 -4.40 -9.38
CA ALA A 107 7.89 -3.27 -10.18
C ALA A 107 9.26 -3.55 -10.82
N GLU A 108 10.15 -4.26 -10.12
CA GLU A 108 11.45 -4.69 -10.64
C GLU A 108 11.26 -5.70 -11.80
N GLU A 109 10.34 -6.66 -11.64
CA GLU A 109 10.00 -7.65 -12.66
C GLU A 109 9.33 -7.03 -13.91
N GLU A 110 8.40 -6.10 -13.71
CA GLU A 110 7.64 -5.45 -14.79
C GLU A 110 8.36 -4.23 -15.39
N GLY A 111 9.50 -3.81 -14.83
CA GLY A 111 10.27 -2.64 -15.29
C GLY A 111 9.56 -1.30 -15.06
N VAL A 112 8.64 -1.23 -14.10
CA VAL A 112 7.83 -0.04 -13.82
C VAL A 112 8.60 0.90 -12.88
N LYS A 113 8.76 2.17 -13.28
CA LYS A 113 9.38 3.20 -12.42
C LYS A 113 8.42 3.60 -11.30
N ILE A 114 8.74 3.21 -10.07
CA ILE A 114 8.08 3.70 -8.85
C ILE A 114 8.55 5.13 -8.52
N ASN A 115 7.66 5.99 -8.01
CA ASN A 115 8.02 7.32 -7.51
C ASN A 115 9.07 7.22 -6.39
N ARG A 116 10.06 8.13 -6.39
CA ARG A 116 11.25 8.07 -5.50
C ARG A 116 10.95 7.89 -4.01
N LEU A 117 9.78 8.32 -3.52
CA LEU A 117 9.38 8.19 -2.11
C LEU A 117 8.86 6.80 -1.71
N ALA A 118 8.58 5.92 -2.68
CA ALA A 118 8.25 4.50 -2.44
C ALA A 118 9.48 3.58 -2.65
N ASN A 119 10.63 4.13 -3.06
CA ASN A 119 11.91 3.43 -3.16
C ASN A 119 12.64 3.42 -1.79
N PHE A 120 12.11 2.68 -0.82
CA PHE A 120 12.81 2.45 0.47
C PHE A 120 13.99 1.46 0.36
N GLY A 121 14.22 0.84 -0.81
CA GLY A 121 15.25 -0.18 -1.03
C GLY A 121 16.68 0.33 -1.24
N GLY A 122 16.87 1.61 -1.58
CA GLY A 122 18.19 2.14 -1.92
C GLY A 122 19.20 2.14 -0.76
N MET A 123 18.74 2.42 0.47
CA MET A 123 19.63 2.47 1.63
C MET A 123 20.09 1.08 2.10
N GLY A 124 19.22 0.06 2.06
CA GLY A 124 19.58 -1.29 2.50
C GLY A 124 20.63 -1.97 1.62
N ALA A 125 20.52 -1.80 0.30
CA ALA A 125 21.52 -2.29 -0.65
C ALA A 125 22.87 -1.58 -0.48
N LEU A 126 22.86 -0.27 -0.20
CA LEU A 126 24.05 0.52 0.08
C LEU A 126 24.77 0.07 1.36
N ILE A 127 24.02 -0.22 2.43
CA ILE A 127 24.60 -0.70 3.71
C ILE A 127 25.26 -2.07 3.51
N MET A 128 24.62 -3.00 2.80
CA MET A 128 25.23 -4.29 2.49
C MET A 128 26.49 -4.16 1.62
N LEU A 129 26.47 -3.27 0.63
CA LEU A 129 27.64 -3.02 -0.22
C LEU A 129 28.81 -2.42 0.57
N VAL A 130 28.55 -1.44 1.43
CA VAL A 130 29.58 -0.84 2.31
C VAL A 130 30.13 -1.88 3.28
N GLY A 131 29.27 -2.72 3.87
CA GLY A 131 29.71 -3.81 4.75
C GLY A 131 30.62 -4.82 4.03
N ALA A 132 30.26 -5.22 2.82
CA ALA A 132 31.05 -6.15 2.01
C ALA A 132 32.43 -5.55 1.62
N VAL A 133 32.45 -4.29 1.18
CA VAL A 133 33.71 -3.60 0.84
C VAL A 133 34.60 -3.43 2.08
N THR A 134 34.02 -3.04 3.22
CA THR A 134 34.78 -2.85 4.46
C THR A 134 35.39 -4.16 4.95
N ALA A 135 34.64 -5.26 4.90
CA ALA A 135 35.14 -6.59 5.26
C ALA A 135 36.27 -7.05 4.31
N PHE A 136 36.13 -6.78 3.01
CA PHE A 136 37.16 -7.10 2.02
C PHE A 136 38.46 -6.31 2.24
N VAL A 137 38.35 -5.01 2.52
CA VAL A 137 39.51 -4.16 2.84
C VAL A 137 40.19 -4.62 4.13
N MET A 138 39.42 -4.94 5.18
CA MET A 138 39.98 -5.48 6.42
C MET A 138 40.69 -6.82 6.20
N TYR A 139 40.12 -7.70 5.37
CA TYR A 139 40.76 -8.98 5.01
C TYR A 139 42.11 -8.78 4.30
N LEU A 140 42.19 -7.80 3.39
CA LEU A 140 43.43 -7.48 2.69
C LEU A 140 44.48 -6.80 3.58
N LEU A 141 44.07 -5.99 4.57
CA LEU A 141 44.98 -5.33 5.52
C LEU A 141 45.46 -6.26 6.64
N ALA A 142 44.68 -7.29 6.98
CA ALA A 142 45.03 -8.30 7.98
C ALA A 142 46.00 -9.37 7.47
N ARG A 143 46.43 -9.27 6.20
CA ARG A 143 47.34 -10.20 5.54
C ARG A 143 48.65 -9.50 5.20
#